data_AF-A0AAE1KQS9-F1
#
_entry.id   AF-A0AAE1KQS9-F1
#
_cell.length_a   1.000
_cell.length_b   1.000
_cell.length_c   1.000
_cell.angle_alpha   90.00
_cell.angle_beta   90.00
_cell.angle_gamma   90.00
#
_symmetry.space_group_name_H-M   'P 1'
#
loop_
_entity.id
_entity.type
_entity.pdbx_description
1 polymer ?
#
loop_
_entity_poly.entity_id
_entity_poly.type
_entity_poly.pdbx_seq_one_letter_code
_entity_poly.pdbx_strand_id
1 'polypeptide(L)'
;MSLFDLEAFVKSPTIEVLSDIRKQDWLDIANSYKIPCNGRAKKEVIKNIVVEGLVTLEVLPADAIDVLTPGTSSGDKTPKSSLLSHFNLQTHPPGEETRTPPEKEKLAHGESPTDQRTSPQFQLNYDIQLRRLQMEREIAQQKLEMEERRAERNAQQKLEMEKQKLEMEERRAQQMMEKELDLRFREVKLKEEQRNRGRPNCREYFCGEDNES
;
A
#
# COMPACT_ATOMS: atom_id res chain seq x y z
N MET A 1 15.92 4.10 -41.36
CA MET A 1 14.74 4.26 -40.48
C MET A 1 14.12 2.90 -40.34
N SER A 2 14.28 2.26 -39.17
CA SER A 2 13.60 0.99 -38.88
C SER A 2 12.09 1.24 -38.81
N LEU A 3 11.33 0.52 -39.61
CA LEU A 3 9.87 0.54 -39.54
C LEU A 3 9.47 -0.18 -38.24
N PHE A 4 8.68 0.45 -37.39
CA PHE A 4 8.10 -0.25 -36.23
C PHE A 4 7.12 -1.32 -36.73
N ASP A 5 7.23 -2.53 -36.18
CA ASP A 5 6.32 -3.64 -36.47
C ASP A 5 5.54 -4.02 -35.21
N LEU A 6 4.23 -3.79 -35.26
CA LEU A 6 3.31 -4.08 -34.15
C LEU A 6 3.26 -5.59 -33.85
N GLU A 7 3.29 -6.44 -34.88
CA GLU A 7 3.19 -7.90 -34.67
C GLU A 7 4.44 -8.45 -33.97
N ALA A 8 5.61 -7.93 -34.35
CA ALA A 8 6.87 -8.26 -33.68
C ALA A 8 6.87 -7.78 -32.22
N PHE A 9 6.39 -6.57 -31.96
CA PHE A 9 6.30 -6.03 -30.60
C PHE A 9 5.33 -6.82 -29.71
N VAL A 10 4.17 -7.24 -30.23
CA VAL A 10 3.20 -8.06 -29.47
C VAL A 10 3.78 -9.44 -29.12
N LYS A 11 4.63 -10.00 -29.98
CA LYS A 11 5.31 -11.28 -29.70
C LYS A 11 6.47 -11.12 -28.69
N SER A 12 7.17 -9.99 -28.72
CA SER A 12 8.31 -9.72 -27.84
C SER A 12 8.35 -8.22 -27.45
N PRO A 13 7.63 -7.85 -26.38
CA PRO A 13 7.56 -6.45 -25.94
C PRO A 13 8.89 -6.05 -25.30
N THR A 14 9.58 -5.09 -25.92
CA THR A 14 10.87 -4.58 -25.44
C THR A 14 10.89 -3.06 -25.46
N ILE A 15 11.54 -2.46 -24.46
CA ILE A 15 11.60 -1.00 -24.26
C ILE A 15 12.37 -0.31 -25.39
N GLU A 16 13.43 -0.96 -25.88
CA GLU A 16 14.32 -0.42 -26.92
C GLU A 16 13.59 -0.11 -28.22
N VAL A 17 12.56 -0.89 -28.56
CA VAL A 17 11.79 -0.72 -29.80
C VAL A 17 10.84 0.48 -29.73
N LEU A 18 10.57 1.00 -28.51
CA LEU A 18 9.61 2.07 -28.26
C LEU A 18 10.25 3.47 -28.18
N SER A 19 11.57 3.59 -28.29
CA SER A 19 12.26 4.88 -28.09
C SER A 19 11.96 5.91 -29.18
N ASP A 20 11.76 5.46 -30.43
CA ASP A 20 11.54 6.36 -31.58
C ASP A 20 10.47 5.83 -32.57
N ILE A 21 9.25 5.70 -32.07
CA ILE A 21 8.09 5.29 -32.90
C ILE A 21 7.14 6.46 -33.16
N ARG A 22 6.33 6.36 -34.22
CA ARG A 22 5.40 7.41 -34.64
C ARG A 22 4.19 7.44 -33.72
N LYS A 23 3.45 8.55 -33.75
CA LYS A 23 2.20 8.69 -32.99
C LYS A 23 1.18 7.60 -33.37
N GLN A 24 1.13 7.22 -34.64
CA GLN A 24 0.22 6.18 -35.10
C GLN A 24 0.56 4.83 -34.48
N ASP A 25 1.85 4.47 -34.47
CA ASP A 25 2.34 3.23 -33.84
C ASP A 25 1.93 3.14 -32.36
N TRP A 26 2.00 4.24 -31.60
CA TRP A 26 1.51 4.29 -30.22
C TRP A 26 0.00 4.05 -30.11
N LEU A 27 -0.80 4.57 -31.05
CA LEU A 27 -2.23 4.33 -31.09
C LEU A 27 -2.56 2.88 -31.48
N ASP A 28 -1.77 2.30 -32.37
CA ASP A 28 -1.95 0.92 -32.81
C ASP A 28 -1.63 -0.06 -31.66
N ILE A 29 -0.59 0.22 -30.87
CA ILE A 29 -0.31 -0.48 -29.59
C ILE A 29 -1.47 -0.30 -28.61
N ALA A 30 -1.97 0.94 -28.44
CA ALA A 30 -3.10 1.19 -27.56
C ALA A 30 -4.33 0.34 -27.96
N ASN A 31 -4.60 0.26 -29.26
CA ASN A 31 -5.69 -0.54 -29.80
C ASN A 31 -5.47 -2.05 -29.61
N SER A 32 -4.26 -2.57 -29.82
CA SER A 32 -3.97 -4.00 -29.67
C SER A 32 -4.12 -4.47 -28.22
N TYR A 33 -3.70 -3.65 -27.26
CA TYR A 33 -3.80 -3.94 -25.83
C TYR A 33 -5.08 -3.38 -25.18
N LYS A 34 -5.99 -2.81 -25.97
CA LYS A 34 -7.27 -2.22 -25.51
C LYS A 34 -7.09 -1.13 -24.43
N ILE A 35 -6.02 -0.35 -24.53
CA ILE A 35 -5.72 0.78 -23.65
C ILE A 35 -6.53 2.01 -24.13
N PRO A 36 -7.39 2.60 -23.29
CA PRO A 36 -8.20 3.75 -23.70
C PRO A 36 -7.32 4.97 -23.92
N CYS A 37 -7.25 5.44 -25.17
CA CYS A 37 -6.44 6.60 -25.52
C CYS A 37 -7.21 7.54 -26.46
N ASN A 38 -7.04 8.86 -26.27
CA ASN A 38 -7.63 9.86 -27.16
C ASN A 38 -6.68 10.13 -28.34
N GLY A 39 -7.07 9.68 -29.55
CA GLY A 39 -6.28 9.90 -30.78
C GLY A 39 -6.00 11.37 -31.12
N ARG A 40 -6.77 12.32 -30.57
CA ARG A 40 -6.53 13.76 -30.73
C ARG A 40 -5.47 14.33 -29.79
N ALA A 41 -5.05 13.57 -28.77
CA ALA A 41 -4.03 14.02 -27.83
C ALA A 41 -2.64 14.16 -28.48
N LYS A 42 -1.75 14.90 -27.80
CA LYS A 42 -0.35 15.06 -28.23
C LYS A 42 0.39 13.71 -28.15
N LYS A 43 1.41 13.52 -28.97
CA LYS A 43 2.22 12.28 -29.03
C LYS A 43 2.74 11.88 -27.63
N GLU A 44 3.23 12.84 -26.86
CA GLU A 44 3.73 12.63 -25.48
C GLU A 44 2.64 12.13 -24.52
N VAL A 45 1.43 12.70 -24.60
CA VAL A 45 0.30 12.27 -23.75
C VAL A 45 -0.11 10.84 -24.09
N ILE A 46 -0.17 10.51 -25.37
CA ILE A 46 -0.47 9.15 -25.85
C ILE A 46 0.60 8.18 -25.38
N LYS A 47 1.88 8.56 -25.53
CA LYS A 47 3.03 7.76 -25.06
C LYS A 47 2.90 7.44 -23.57
N ASN A 48 2.62 8.42 -22.73
CA ASN A 48 2.51 8.22 -21.29
C ASN A 48 1.36 7.26 -20.93
N ILE A 49 0.17 7.49 -21.49
CA ILE A 49 -1.00 6.62 -21.26
C ILE A 49 -0.72 5.18 -21.70
N VAL A 50 -0.07 5.00 -22.85
CA VAL A 50 0.24 3.67 -23.38
C VAL A 50 1.30 2.97 -22.53
N VAL A 51 2.37 3.67 -22.12
CA VAL A 51 3.41 3.08 -21.26
C VAL A 51 2.84 2.68 -19.89
N GLU A 52 2.05 3.54 -19.25
CA GLU A 52 1.37 3.22 -17.99
C GLU A 52 0.42 2.01 -18.14
N GLY A 53 -0.33 1.97 -19.25
CA GLY A 53 -1.23 0.87 -19.57
C GLY A 53 -0.49 -0.46 -19.79
N LEU A 54 0.64 -0.44 -20.49
CA LEU A 54 1.48 -1.63 -20.72
C LEU A 54 2.12 -2.14 -19.44
N VAL A 55 2.54 -1.26 -18.53
CA VAL A 55 3.03 -1.65 -17.20
C VAL A 55 1.92 -2.23 -16.34
N THR A 56 0.72 -1.64 -16.38
CA THR A 56 -0.45 -2.15 -15.64
C THR A 56 -0.88 -3.54 -16.12
N LEU A 57 -0.69 -3.83 -17.41
CA LEU A 57 -0.96 -5.13 -18.02
C LEU A 57 0.20 -6.13 -17.88
N GLU A 58 1.27 -5.77 -17.15
CA GLU A 58 2.49 -6.58 -16.96
C GLU A 58 3.21 -6.94 -18.28
N VAL A 59 2.96 -6.19 -19.35
CA VAL A 59 3.59 -6.35 -20.66
C VAL A 59 5.00 -5.75 -20.67
N LEU A 60 5.20 -4.67 -19.90
CA LEU A 60 6.48 -4.02 -19.69
C LEU A 60 6.82 -3.95 -18.19
N PRO A 61 8.11 -3.97 -17.80
CA PRO A 61 8.52 -3.79 -16.41
C PRO A 61 8.23 -2.36 -15.93
N ALA A 62 8.01 -2.18 -14.63
CA ALA A 62 7.67 -0.88 -14.02
C ALA A 62 8.68 0.23 -14.35
N ASP A 63 9.95 -0.13 -14.48
CA ASP A 63 11.06 0.78 -14.82
C ASP A 63 10.91 1.42 -16.22
N ALA A 64 10.03 0.88 -17.08
CA ALA A 64 9.73 1.44 -18.39
C ALA A 64 9.12 2.85 -18.32
N ILE A 65 8.41 3.18 -17.23
CA ILE A 65 7.84 4.52 -17.00
C ILE A 65 8.98 5.54 -16.86
N ASP A 66 9.99 5.22 -16.05
CA ASP A 66 11.11 6.13 -15.79
C ASP A 66 11.99 6.33 -17.03
N VAL A 67 12.15 5.28 -17.85
CA VAL A 67 12.97 5.32 -19.07
C VAL A 67 12.28 6.02 -20.23
N LEU A 68 11.00 5.74 -20.46
CA LEU A 68 10.27 6.25 -21.63
C LEU A 68 9.53 7.56 -21.36
N THR A 69 9.23 7.87 -20.11
CA THR A 69 8.49 9.08 -19.72
C THR A 69 9.22 9.90 -18.64
N PRO A 70 10.47 10.34 -18.90
CA PRO A 70 11.25 11.14 -17.95
C PRO A 70 10.62 12.53 -17.82
N GLY A 71 9.72 12.70 -16.86
CA GLY A 71 9.00 13.96 -16.62
C GLY A 71 7.65 13.81 -15.94
N THR A 72 7.08 12.59 -15.88
CA THR A 72 5.83 12.30 -15.16
C THR A 72 6.04 11.47 -13.90
N SER A 73 7.27 11.36 -13.39
CA SER A 73 7.54 10.85 -12.03
C SER A 73 7.03 11.82 -10.96
N SER A 74 5.72 12.06 -10.95
CA SER A 74 5.00 12.39 -9.73
C SER A 74 4.53 11.05 -9.19
N GLY A 75 5.21 10.59 -8.15
CA GLY A 75 4.89 9.33 -7.49
C GLY A 75 3.43 9.30 -7.08
N ASP A 76 2.71 8.33 -7.61
CA ASP A 76 1.49 7.84 -6.97
C ASP A 76 1.45 6.32 -7.18
N LYS A 77 2.29 5.63 -6.42
CA LYS A 77 2.12 4.20 -6.16
C LYS A 77 0.91 4.05 -5.23
N THR A 78 -0.29 4.14 -5.80
CA THR A 78 -1.50 3.66 -5.14
C THR A 78 -2.12 2.55 -5.99
N PRO A 79 -2.34 1.34 -5.42
CA PRO A 79 -2.90 0.23 -6.17
C PRO A 79 -4.44 0.31 -6.21
N LYS A 80 -4.99 -0.14 -7.33
CA LYS A 80 -6.40 -0.53 -7.57
C LYS A 80 -7.38 0.61 -7.89
N SER A 81 -7.32 1.04 -9.14
CA SER A 81 -8.45 1.65 -9.85
C SER A 81 -9.58 0.63 -10.04
N SER A 82 -10.67 0.83 -9.31
CA SER A 82 -11.98 0.24 -9.56
C SER A 82 -12.80 1.24 -10.38
N LEU A 83 -12.63 1.25 -11.71
CA LEU A 83 -13.45 2.06 -12.62
C LEU A 83 -13.83 1.27 -13.89
N LEU A 84 -14.53 0.15 -13.70
CA LEU A 84 -15.29 -0.50 -14.76
C LEU A 84 -16.67 -0.89 -14.22
N SER A 85 -17.56 0.07 -14.08
CA SER A 85 -18.99 -0.20 -14.22
C SER A 85 -19.74 1.06 -14.64
N HIS A 86 -20.62 0.86 -15.62
CA HIS A 86 -21.59 1.82 -16.15
C HIS A 86 -21.06 2.85 -17.14
N PHE A 87 -20.97 2.47 -18.42
CA PHE A 87 -21.66 3.27 -19.43
C PHE A 87 -22.29 2.38 -20.50
N ASN A 88 -23.54 2.71 -20.76
CA ASN A 88 -24.59 1.92 -21.40
C ASN A 88 -24.41 1.91 -22.93
N LEU A 89 -24.68 0.76 -23.55
CA LEU A 89 -24.76 0.63 -25.00
C LEU A 89 -25.97 1.41 -25.52
N GLN A 90 -25.76 2.32 -26.48
CA GLN A 90 -26.78 2.59 -27.48
C GLN A 90 -26.17 2.81 -28.87
N THR A 91 -26.49 1.82 -29.70
CA THR A 91 -26.33 1.61 -31.14
C THR A 91 -26.76 2.79 -32.01
N HIS A 92 -25.95 3.17 -33.01
CA HIS A 92 -26.39 3.44 -34.39
C HIS A 92 -25.20 3.27 -35.39
N PRO A 93 -25.40 2.61 -36.56
CA PRO A 93 -24.36 2.31 -37.56
C PRO A 93 -24.17 3.41 -38.65
N PRO A 94 -23.14 3.28 -39.51
CA PRO A 94 -22.53 4.37 -40.28
C PRO A 94 -22.92 4.38 -41.77
N GLY A 95 -22.71 5.53 -42.42
CA GLY A 95 -22.56 5.66 -43.87
C GLY A 95 -22.25 7.12 -44.23
N GLU A 96 -21.58 7.49 -45.29
CA GLU A 96 -20.71 6.85 -46.29
C GLU A 96 -20.12 8.06 -47.06
N GLU A 97 -18.84 8.01 -47.42
CA GLU A 97 -18.13 8.76 -48.49
C GLU A 97 -18.46 10.27 -48.73
N THR A 98 -17.48 11.17 -48.83
CA THR A 98 -16.91 11.55 -50.14
C THR A 98 -15.67 12.47 -50.00
N ARG A 99 -14.75 12.21 -50.94
CA ARG A 99 -13.48 12.81 -51.34
C ARG A 99 -13.28 14.35 -51.33
N THR A 100 -12.02 14.68 -51.03
CA THR A 100 -11.08 15.67 -51.63
C THR A 100 -11.05 17.17 -51.23
N PRO A 101 -9.82 17.77 -51.13
CA PRO A 101 -9.55 19.15 -50.70
C PRO A 101 -9.39 20.13 -51.88
N PRO A 102 -9.36 21.46 -51.63
CA PRO A 102 -8.13 22.21 -51.97
C PRO A 102 -7.79 23.42 -51.05
N GLU A 103 -6.50 23.49 -50.72
CA GLU A 103 -5.57 24.65 -50.80
C GLU A 103 -6.11 26.10 -50.93
N LYS A 104 -5.65 26.99 -50.03
CA LYS A 104 -5.11 28.36 -50.26
C LYS A 104 -4.72 28.98 -48.91
N GLU A 105 -3.42 29.15 -48.61
CA GLU A 105 -2.62 30.37 -48.84
C GLU A 105 -3.16 31.64 -48.15
N LYS A 106 -2.38 32.12 -47.15
CA LYS A 106 -1.87 33.51 -46.96
C LYS A 106 -2.16 34.22 -45.62
N LEU A 107 -1.06 34.81 -45.15
CA LEU A 107 -0.90 36.15 -44.55
C LEU A 107 -1.39 36.39 -43.11
N ALA A 108 -0.40 36.37 -42.21
CA ALA A 108 -0.15 37.35 -41.13
C ALA A 108 -1.27 38.32 -40.76
N HIS A 109 -1.81 38.15 -39.55
CA HIS A 109 -2.22 39.20 -38.59
C HIS A 109 -1.76 38.65 -37.22
N GLY A 110 -0.94 39.32 -36.41
CA GLY A 110 -1.12 40.69 -36.00
C GLY A 110 -2.24 40.80 -34.94
N GLU A 111 -2.27 39.92 -33.93
CA GLU A 111 -3.18 40.08 -32.79
C GLU A 111 -2.42 40.32 -31.49
N SER A 112 -2.73 41.49 -30.92
CA SER A 112 -2.33 42.01 -29.63
C SER A 112 -2.58 41.02 -28.49
N PRO A 113 -1.76 40.98 -27.42
CA PRO A 113 -2.06 40.21 -26.22
C PRO A 113 -3.17 40.92 -25.43
N THR A 114 -4.42 40.67 -25.80
CA THR A 114 -5.56 41.18 -25.05
C THR A 114 -5.66 40.41 -23.74
N ASP A 115 -5.61 41.12 -22.61
CA ASP A 115 -5.79 40.63 -21.24
C ASP A 115 -7.07 39.77 -21.10
N GLN A 116 -6.95 38.44 -21.22
CA GLN A 116 -8.05 37.50 -20.97
C GLN A 116 -8.30 37.22 -19.47
N ARG A 117 -7.51 37.83 -18.57
CA ARG A 117 -7.56 37.57 -17.11
C ARG A 117 -8.83 38.07 -16.39
N THR A 118 -9.64 38.90 -17.04
CA THR A 118 -10.88 39.47 -16.46
C THR A 118 -12.16 38.90 -17.06
N SER A 119 -12.08 37.84 -17.87
CA SER A 119 -13.28 37.18 -18.38
C SER A 119 -14.07 36.55 -17.22
N PRO A 120 -15.38 36.82 -17.07
CA PRO A 120 -16.23 36.21 -16.03
C PRO A 120 -16.17 34.68 -16.01
N GLN A 121 -15.90 34.07 -17.17
CA GLN A 121 -15.77 32.61 -17.31
C GLN A 121 -14.47 32.09 -16.68
N PHE A 122 -13.38 32.85 -16.75
CA PHE A 122 -12.12 32.51 -16.09
C PHE A 122 -12.27 32.57 -14.57
N GLN A 123 -12.98 33.58 -14.06
CA GLN A 123 -13.23 33.75 -12.63
C GLN A 123 -14.12 32.62 -12.08
N LEU A 124 -15.18 32.24 -12.81
CA LEU A 124 -16.01 31.08 -12.44
C LEU A 124 -15.21 29.78 -12.39
N ASN A 125 -14.34 29.53 -13.38
CA ASN A 125 -13.51 28.32 -13.41
C ASN A 125 -12.50 28.29 -12.25
N TYR A 126 -11.93 29.44 -11.90
CA TYR A 126 -11.04 29.58 -10.76
C TYR A 126 -11.77 29.31 -9.43
N ASP A 127 -12.98 29.84 -9.27
CA ASP A 127 -13.81 29.61 -8.07
C ASP A 127 -14.22 28.13 -7.93
N ILE A 128 -14.57 27.47 -9.05
CA ILE A 128 -14.86 26.03 -9.08
C ILE A 128 -13.62 25.24 -8.64
N GLN A 129 -12.44 25.59 -9.17
CA GLN A 129 -11.19 24.93 -8.84
C GLN A 129 -10.82 25.10 -7.36
N LEU A 130 -10.97 26.31 -6.82
CA LEU A 130 -10.78 26.58 -5.39
C LEU A 130 -11.71 25.73 -4.53
N ARG A 131 -12.99 25.65 -4.89
CA ARG A 131 -13.96 24.86 -4.13
C ARG A 131 -13.66 23.36 -4.19
N ARG A 132 -13.19 22.87 -5.35
CA ARG A 132 -12.73 21.48 -5.48
C ARG A 132 -11.52 21.21 -4.58
N LEU A 133 -10.53 22.10 -4.57
CA LEU A 133 -9.35 21.95 -3.71
C LEU A 133 -9.71 21.99 -2.22
N GLN A 134 -10.65 22.84 -1.83
CA GLN A 134 -11.17 22.88 -0.46
C GLN A 134 -11.83 21.55 -0.07
N MET A 135 -12.68 21.00 -0.93
CA MET A 135 -13.32 19.72 -0.69
C MET A 135 -12.31 18.56 -0.64
N GLU A 136 -11.33 18.54 -1.56
CA GLU A 136 -10.26 17.54 -1.55
C GLU A 136 -9.45 17.59 -0.25
N ARG A 137 -9.16 18.79 0.26
CA ARG A 137 -8.51 18.98 1.56
C ARG A 137 -9.35 18.44 2.71
N GLU A 138 -10.65 18.74 2.76
CA GLU A 138 -11.55 18.26 3.81
C GLU A 138 -11.64 16.72 3.81
N ILE A 139 -11.76 16.12 2.62
CA ILE A 139 -11.77 14.65 2.47
C ILE A 139 -10.44 14.04 2.93
N ALA A 140 -9.31 14.64 2.56
CA ALA A 140 -7.99 14.17 3.00
C ALA A 140 -7.85 14.25 4.53
N GLN A 141 -8.32 15.34 5.13
CA GLN A 141 -8.27 15.54 6.58
C GLN A 141 -9.14 14.52 7.32
N GLN A 142 -10.37 14.28 6.86
CA GLN A 142 -11.25 13.26 7.45
C GLN A 142 -10.68 11.84 7.32
N LYS A 143 -10.03 11.54 6.18
CA LYS A 143 -9.37 10.24 6.00
C LYS A 143 -8.22 10.05 6.97
N LEU A 144 -7.38 11.09 7.14
CA LEU A 144 -6.26 11.06 8.08
C LEU A 144 -6.76 10.86 9.52
N GLU A 145 -7.78 11.61 9.94
CA GLU A 145 -8.36 11.48 11.28
C GLU A 145 -8.92 10.07 11.53
N MET A 146 -9.62 9.49 10.54
CA MET A 146 -10.13 8.13 10.63
C MET A 146 -9.02 7.07 10.68
N GLU A 147 -7.91 7.32 10.00
CA GLU A 147 -6.73 6.45 10.02
C GLU A 147 -6.00 6.53 11.36
N GLU A 148 -5.76 7.73 11.88
CA GLU A 148 -5.18 7.94 13.22
C GLU A 148 -6.01 7.24 14.29
N ARG A 149 -7.34 7.38 14.24
CA ARG A 149 -8.24 6.73 15.21
C ARG A 149 -8.29 5.20 15.06
N ARG A 150 -7.95 4.66 13.89
CA ARG A 150 -7.76 3.20 13.71
C ARG A 150 -6.41 2.76 14.26
N ALA A 151 -5.35 3.50 13.96
CA ALA A 151 -4.01 3.23 14.44
C ALA A 151 -3.97 3.27 15.98
N GLU A 152 -4.62 4.25 16.60
CA GLU A 152 -4.72 4.38 18.06
C GLU A 152 -5.43 3.18 18.69
N ARG A 153 -6.57 2.76 18.13
CA ARG A 153 -7.29 1.56 18.62
C ARG A 153 -6.45 0.29 18.49
N ASN A 154 -5.74 0.14 17.37
CA ASN A 154 -4.86 -1.01 17.17
C ASN A 154 -3.70 -1.00 18.17
N ALA A 155 -3.11 0.18 18.45
CA ALA A 155 -2.06 0.34 19.44
C ALA A 155 -2.55 0.03 20.86
N GLN A 156 -3.75 0.51 21.22
CA GLN A 156 -4.39 0.20 22.51
C GLN A 156 -4.64 -1.29 22.68
N GLN A 157 -5.19 -1.97 21.66
CA GLN A 157 -5.38 -3.42 21.70
C GLN A 157 -4.06 -4.17 21.86
N LYS A 158 -3.00 -3.73 21.18
CA LYS A 158 -1.68 -4.36 21.31
C LYS A 158 -1.12 -4.22 22.73
N LEU A 159 -1.22 -3.03 23.31
CA LEU A 159 -0.79 -2.79 24.70
C LEU A 159 -1.61 -3.61 25.69
N GLU A 160 -2.91 -3.76 25.47
CA GLU A 160 -3.78 -4.57 26.33
C GLU A 160 -3.39 -6.07 26.28
N MET A 161 -3.16 -6.61 25.07
CA MET A 161 -2.69 -7.98 24.89
C MET A 161 -1.33 -8.22 25.54
N GLU A 162 -0.41 -7.24 25.43
CA GLU A 162 0.91 -7.32 26.06
C GLU A 162 0.82 -7.29 27.59
N LYS A 163 -0.05 -6.43 28.15
CA LYS A 163 -0.34 -6.39 29.58
C LYS A 163 -0.90 -7.72 30.09
N GLN A 164 -1.87 -8.31 29.39
CA GLN A 164 -2.42 -9.62 29.75
C GLN A 164 -1.36 -10.72 29.71
N LYS A 165 -0.47 -10.69 28.71
CA LYS A 165 0.64 -11.64 28.61
C LYS A 165 1.57 -11.53 29.82
N LEU A 166 1.92 -10.30 30.21
CA LEU A 166 2.82 -10.04 31.33
C LEU A 166 2.17 -10.45 32.66
N GLU A 167 0.88 -10.20 32.84
CA GLU A 167 0.12 -10.66 34.02
C GLU A 167 0.09 -12.20 34.13
N MET A 168 -0.12 -12.89 32.99
CA MET A 168 -0.08 -14.36 32.96
C MET A 168 1.32 -14.92 33.25
N GLU A 169 2.36 -14.23 32.80
CA GLU A 169 3.76 -14.60 33.08
C GLU A 169 4.11 -14.39 34.56
N GLU A 170 3.72 -13.25 35.14
CA GLU A 170 3.88 -12.96 36.56
C GLU A 170 3.18 -14.03 37.41
N ARG A 171 1.94 -14.39 37.07
CA ARG A 171 1.19 -15.43 37.78
C ARG A 171 1.90 -16.79 37.72
N ARG A 172 2.51 -17.14 36.58
CA ARG A 172 3.31 -18.36 36.45
C ARG A 172 4.57 -18.30 37.32
N ALA A 173 5.25 -17.16 37.35
CA ALA A 173 6.44 -16.97 38.18
C ALA A 173 6.10 -17.08 39.67
N GLN A 174 4.98 -16.48 40.11
CA GLN A 174 4.47 -16.62 41.48
C GLN A 174 4.17 -18.08 41.84
N GLN A 175 3.49 -18.82 40.96
CA GLN A 175 3.23 -20.25 41.18
C GLN A 175 4.51 -21.08 41.27
N MET A 176 5.53 -20.76 40.47
CA MET A 176 6.82 -21.45 40.54
C MET A 176 7.53 -21.15 41.86
N MET A 177 7.53 -19.89 42.30
CA MET A 177 8.10 -19.49 43.58
C MET A 177 7.39 -20.14 44.77
N GLU A 178 6.05 -20.19 44.76
CA GLU A 178 5.25 -20.86 45.79
C GLU A 178 5.59 -22.34 45.88
N LYS A 179 5.65 -23.04 44.74
CA LYS A 179 6.07 -24.45 44.69
C LYS A 179 7.48 -24.67 45.20
N GLU A 180 8.41 -23.76 44.90
CA GLU A 180 9.79 -23.85 45.41
C GLU A 180 9.83 -23.69 46.93
N LEU A 181 9.10 -22.72 47.48
CA LEU A 181 8.98 -22.53 48.92
C LEU A 181 8.40 -23.78 49.60
N ASP A 182 7.34 -24.35 49.03
CA ASP A 182 6.72 -25.59 49.51
C ASP A 182 7.71 -26.77 49.54
N LEU A 183 8.52 -26.92 48.48
CA LEU A 183 9.56 -27.95 48.42
C LEU A 183 10.62 -27.73 49.50
N ARG A 184 11.08 -26.48 49.70
CA ARG A 184 12.04 -26.14 50.76
C ARG A 184 11.48 -26.42 52.15
N PHE A 185 10.21 -26.09 52.40
CA PHE A 185 9.55 -26.40 53.67
C PHE A 185 9.48 -27.90 53.94
N ARG A 186 9.14 -28.72 52.92
CA ARG A 186 9.15 -30.18 53.04
C ARG A 186 10.55 -30.71 53.32
N GLU A 187 11.57 -30.18 52.65
CA GLU A 187 12.96 -30.60 52.86
C GLU A 187 13.43 -30.32 54.29
N VAL A 188 13.13 -29.13 54.83
CA VAL A 188 13.45 -28.78 56.22
C VAL A 188 12.74 -29.73 57.19
N LYS A 189 11.46 -30.01 56.98
CA LYS A 189 10.69 -30.94 57.81
C LYS A 189 11.28 -32.35 57.79
N LEU A 190 11.67 -32.86 56.62
CA LEU A 190 12.32 -34.17 56.50
C LEU A 190 13.68 -34.21 57.23
N LYS A 191 14.48 -33.15 57.14
CA LYS A 191 15.76 -33.03 57.88
C LYS A 191 15.53 -33.02 59.39
N GLU A 192 14.49 -32.34 59.87
CA GLU A 192 14.13 -32.31 61.28
C GLU A 192 13.65 -33.69 61.79
N GLU A 193 12.82 -34.39 61.02
CA GLU A 193 12.40 -35.75 61.34
C GLU A 193 13.58 -36.72 61.40
N GLN A 194 14.52 -36.64 60.47
CA GLN A 194 15.75 -37.46 60.50
C GLN A 194 16.61 -37.14 61.73
N ARG A 195 16.77 -35.85 62.07
CA ARG A 195 17.49 -35.42 63.28
C ARG A 195 16.84 -35.95 64.55
N ASN A 196 15.51 -35.99 64.62
CA ASN A 196 14.78 -36.50 65.77
C ASN A 196 14.86 -38.03 65.90
N ARG A 197 14.90 -38.77 64.79
CA ARG A 197 15.13 -40.23 64.80
C ARG A 197 16.55 -40.62 65.23
N GLY A 198 17.53 -39.75 64.99
CA GLY A 198 18.93 -39.96 65.38
C GLY A 198 19.26 -39.58 66.83
N ARG A 199 18.31 -39.04 67.61
CA ARG A 199 18.56 -38.78 69.04
C ARG A 199 18.45 -40.09 69.81
N PRO A 200 19.51 -40.56 70.49
CA PRO A 200 19.38 -41.69 71.40
C PRO A 200 18.33 -41.36 72.46
N ASN A 201 17.43 -42.30 72.69
CA ASN A 201 16.42 -42.19 73.74
C ASN A 201 17.15 -42.28 75.09
N CYS A 202 17.62 -41.15 75.63
CA CYS A 202 18.39 -41.11 76.89
C CYS A 202 17.53 -41.41 78.13
N ARG A 203 16.43 -42.18 78.01
CA ARG A 203 15.47 -42.41 79.09
C ARG A 203 15.63 -43.74 79.83
N GLU A 204 16.52 -44.63 79.41
CA GLU A 204 16.64 -45.95 80.06
C GLU A 204 18.10 -46.39 80.21
N TYR A 205 18.89 -45.67 81.01
CA TYR A 205 20.06 -46.25 81.70
C TYR A 205 20.23 -45.56 83.06
N PHE A 206 19.29 -45.87 83.96
CA PHE A 206 19.51 -45.84 85.41
C PHE A 206 18.82 -47.09 85.99
N CYS A 207 19.36 -48.27 85.65
CA CYS A 207 19.37 -49.39 86.59
C CYS A 207 20.32 -48.93 87.71
N GLY A 208 19.92 -48.89 88.98
CA GLY A 208 19.47 -50.06 89.71
C GLY A 208 20.70 -50.84 90.13
N GLU A 209 21.41 -50.33 91.14
CA GLU A 209 22.21 -51.17 92.02
C GLU A 209 21.67 -50.96 93.43
N ASP A 210 20.90 -51.97 93.84
CA ASP A 210 20.78 -52.37 95.22
C ASP A 210 22.17 -52.44 95.84
N ASN A 211 22.35 -51.84 97.02
CA ASN A 211 23.36 -52.30 97.95
C ASN A 211 22.71 -52.42 99.33
N GLU A 212 22.36 -53.66 99.65
CA GLU A 212 22.22 -54.16 101.01
C GLU A 212 23.50 -53.87 101.81
N SER A 213 23.36 -53.25 102.98
CA SER A 213 24.06 -53.59 104.24
C SER A 213 23.52 -52.73 105.39
#